data_AF-A0A257WDH4-F1
#
_entry.id   AF-A0A257WDH4-F1
#
_cell.length_a   1.000
_cell.length_b   1.000
_cell.length_c   1.000
_cell.angle_alpha   90.00
_cell.angle_beta   90.00
_cell.angle_gamma   90.00
#
_symmetry.space_group_name_H-M   'P 1'
#
loop_
_entity.id
_entity.type
_entity.pdbx_description
1 polymer ?
#
loop_
_entity_poly.entity_id
_entity_poly.type
_entity_poly.pdbx_seq_one_letter_code
_entity_poly.pdbx_strand_id
1 'polypeptide(L)'
;MVSGRTIFFLLLITVCYGHTRPTPLEKIVFHKIGDRKLSLVTTRFGPTDGTVFIHLHDDELTSIQATRSILEKRGGQLIRIQNWNKRYIRFRVKGKYYSFDPNGMFTATGIDRSLRLMGRYHPDAAR
;
A
#
# COMPACT_ATOMS: atom_id res chain seq x y z
N MET A 1 -23.22 -65.51 -26.12
CA MET A 1 -23.69 -64.59 -27.18
C MET A 1 -24.17 -63.31 -26.50
N VAL A 2 -23.37 -62.23 -26.60
CA VAL A 2 -23.67 -60.77 -26.70
C VAL A 2 -24.89 -60.26 -25.89
N SER A 3 -24.89 -59.23 -25.03
CA SER A 3 -24.04 -58.08 -24.67
C SER A 3 -24.66 -57.52 -23.36
N GLY A 4 -23.99 -57.04 -22.32
CA GLY A 4 -22.93 -56.04 -22.37
C GLY A 4 -23.51 -54.62 -22.44
N ARG A 5 -24.15 -54.12 -21.37
CA ARG A 5 -24.47 -52.69 -21.21
C ARG A 5 -24.21 -52.21 -19.78
N THR A 6 -22.92 -52.14 -19.45
CA THR A 6 -22.42 -51.38 -18.31
C THR A 6 -22.54 -49.90 -18.67
N ILE A 7 -23.50 -49.19 -18.08
CA ILE A 7 -23.64 -47.75 -18.21
C ILE A 7 -22.54 -47.11 -17.34
N PHE A 8 -21.47 -46.65 -17.98
CA PHE A 8 -20.44 -45.83 -17.35
C PHE A 8 -21.01 -44.42 -17.15
N PHE A 9 -21.41 -44.10 -15.92
CA PHE A 9 -21.64 -42.71 -15.51
C PHE A 9 -20.29 -42.04 -15.32
N LEU A 10 -19.78 -41.39 -16.38
CA LEU A 10 -18.63 -40.50 -16.27
C LEU A 10 -19.11 -39.16 -15.69
N LEU A 11 -19.14 -39.06 -14.36
CA LEU A 11 -19.36 -37.78 -13.68
C LEU A 11 -18.07 -36.94 -13.85
N LEU A 12 -18.00 -36.16 -14.91
CA LEU A 12 -16.99 -35.12 -15.07
C LEU A 12 -17.24 -34.05 -14.00
N ILE A 13 -16.68 -34.25 -12.81
CA ILE A 13 -16.48 -33.16 -11.86
C ILE A 13 -15.38 -32.30 -12.45
N THR A 14 -15.77 -31.36 -13.31
CA THR A 14 -14.93 -30.21 -13.62
C THR A 14 -14.80 -29.44 -12.31
N VAL A 15 -13.77 -29.77 -11.52
CA VAL A 15 -13.31 -28.90 -10.46
C VAL A 15 -12.83 -27.65 -11.18
N CYS A 16 -13.71 -26.65 -11.28
CA CYS A 16 -13.31 -25.29 -11.59
C CYS A 16 -12.33 -24.92 -10.48
N TYR A 17 -11.03 -25.09 -10.74
CA TYR A 17 -9.96 -24.49 -9.96
C TYR A 17 -10.12 -22.98 -10.12
N GLY A 18 -11.07 -22.42 -9.39
CA GLY A 18 -11.19 -20.99 -9.21
C GLY A 18 -9.86 -20.55 -8.61
N HIS A 19 -9.10 -19.77 -9.36
CA HIS A 19 -7.89 -19.13 -8.86
C HIS A 19 -8.34 -18.25 -7.69
N THR A 20 -8.25 -18.77 -6.47
CA THR A 20 -8.68 -18.06 -5.26
C THR A 20 -7.72 -16.89 -5.10
N ARG A 21 -8.20 -15.68 -5.36
CA ARG A 21 -7.40 -14.47 -5.14
C ARG A 21 -7.04 -14.46 -3.66
N PRO A 22 -5.75 -14.35 -3.31
CA PRO A 22 -5.37 -14.32 -1.91
C PRO A 22 -6.05 -13.15 -1.21
N THR A 23 -6.76 -13.42 -0.12
CA THR A 23 -7.40 -12.37 0.68
C THR A 23 -6.32 -11.45 1.25
N PRO A 24 -6.38 -10.13 0.98
CA PRO A 24 -5.37 -9.22 1.46
C PRO A 24 -5.41 -9.12 3.00
N LEU A 25 -4.26 -9.27 3.63
CA LEU A 25 -4.09 -9.10 5.07
C LEU A 25 -3.61 -7.68 5.35
N GLU A 26 -4.42 -6.90 6.08
CA GLU A 26 -4.08 -5.52 6.42
C GLU A 26 -3.57 -5.38 7.86
N LYS A 27 -2.51 -4.58 8.01
CA LYS A 27 -1.97 -4.14 9.30
C LYS A 27 -1.79 -2.64 9.27
N ILE A 28 -2.24 -1.96 10.33
CA ILE A 28 -2.06 -0.52 10.50
C ILE A 28 -1.00 -0.27 11.57
N VAL A 29 -0.04 0.58 11.26
CA VAL A 29 0.99 1.07 12.18
C VAL A 29 0.87 2.58 12.24
N PHE A 30 0.95 3.15 13.44
CA PHE A 30 0.93 4.60 13.61
C PHE A 30 2.35 5.12 13.83
N HIS A 31 2.70 6.18 13.12
CA HIS A 31 3.96 6.89 13.28
C HIS A 31 3.70 8.35 13.68
N LYS A 32 4.39 8.86 14.70
CA LYS A 32 4.18 10.23 15.19
C LYS A 32 5.14 11.19 14.49
N ILE A 33 4.62 12.27 13.93
CA ILE A 33 5.37 13.37 13.33
C ILE A 33 4.87 14.67 13.94
N GLY A 34 5.70 15.33 14.75
CA GLY A 34 5.27 16.46 15.57
C GLY A 34 4.12 16.09 16.52
N ASP A 35 2.99 16.79 16.42
CA ASP A 35 1.76 16.49 17.13
C ASP A 35 0.83 15.49 16.43
N ARG A 36 1.13 15.12 15.17
CA ARG A 36 0.27 14.28 14.34
C ARG A 36 0.64 12.81 14.44
N LYS A 37 -0.37 11.93 14.51
CA LYS A 37 -0.24 10.49 14.26
C LYS A 37 -0.59 10.19 12.80
N LEU A 38 0.36 9.68 12.05
CA LEU A 38 0.21 9.27 10.66
C LEU A 38 -0.02 7.75 10.61
N SER A 39 -1.00 7.33 9.82
CA SER A 39 -1.32 5.91 9.64
C SER A 39 -0.55 5.35 8.45
N LEU A 40 0.26 4.33 8.71
CA LEU A 40 0.92 3.51 7.71
C LEU A 40 0.15 2.20 7.60
N VAL A 41 -0.47 1.96 6.45
CA VAL A 41 -1.20 0.72 6.22
C VAL A 41 -0.38 -0.21 5.37
N THR A 42 -0.16 -1.41 5.85
CA THR A 42 0.53 -2.48 5.16
C THR A 42 -0.49 -3.52 4.74
N THR A 43 -0.60 -3.77 3.44
CA THR A 43 -1.48 -4.79 2.87
C THR A 43 -0.61 -5.87 2.25
N ARG A 44 -0.73 -7.12 2.72
CA ARG A 44 -0.03 -8.28 2.15
C ARG A 44 -0.98 -9.07 1.27
N PHE A 45 -0.51 -9.46 0.09
CA PHE A 45 -1.24 -10.27 -0.87
C PHE A 45 -0.53 -11.62 -1.00
N GLY A 46 -1.17 -12.68 -0.49
CA GLY A 46 -0.66 -14.05 -0.61
C GLY A 46 0.75 -14.26 -0.01
N PRO A 47 1.47 -15.30 -0.47
CA PRO A 47 2.89 -15.47 -0.19
C PRO A 47 3.69 -14.27 -0.71
N THR A 48 4.68 -13.83 0.06
CA THR A 48 5.59 -12.75 -0.37
C THR A 48 6.82 -13.36 -1.02
N ASP A 49 7.16 -12.89 -2.21
CA ASP A 49 8.43 -13.16 -2.90
C ASP A 49 9.53 -12.16 -2.49
N GLY A 50 9.23 -11.25 -1.55
CA GLY A 50 10.11 -10.15 -1.16
C GLY A 50 9.77 -8.82 -1.83
N THR A 51 8.84 -8.77 -2.79
CA THR A 51 8.45 -7.54 -3.48
C THR A 51 7.63 -6.63 -2.56
N VAL A 52 8.09 -5.39 -2.40
CA VAL A 52 7.42 -4.34 -1.62
C VAL A 52 7.20 -3.11 -2.47
N PHE A 53 5.94 -2.71 -2.62
CA PHE A 53 5.55 -1.43 -3.19
C PHE A 53 5.30 -0.42 -2.07
N ILE A 54 5.74 0.81 -2.28
CA ILE A 54 5.54 1.92 -1.35
C ILE A 54 4.76 3.01 -2.08
N HIS A 55 3.65 3.42 -1.49
CA HIS A 55 2.77 4.44 -2.03
C HIS A 55 2.59 5.58 -1.01
N LEU A 56 3.10 6.76 -1.34
CA LEU A 56 3.27 7.84 -0.36
C LEU A 56 2.19 8.94 -0.47
N HIS A 57 1.61 9.11 -1.65
CA HIS A 57 0.63 10.15 -1.95
C HIS A 57 -0.78 9.59 -1.96
N ASP A 58 -1.52 9.78 -0.87
CA ASP A 58 -2.89 9.26 -0.72
C ASP A 58 -3.89 9.79 -1.78
N ASP A 59 -3.53 10.85 -2.52
CA ASP A 59 -4.31 11.41 -3.63
C ASP A 59 -4.00 10.81 -5.01
N GLU A 60 -3.06 9.86 -5.12
CA GLU A 60 -2.70 9.19 -6.39
C GLU A 60 -3.41 7.82 -6.55
N LEU A 61 -4.74 7.82 -6.55
CA LEU A 61 -5.56 6.59 -6.58
C LEU A 61 -5.23 5.65 -7.75
N THR A 62 -4.87 6.19 -8.92
CA THR A 62 -4.54 5.39 -10.11
C THR A 62 -3.33 4.49 -9.89
N SER A 63 -2.29 4.95 -9.18
CA SER A 63 -1.09 4.13 -8.92
C SER A 63 -1.37 3.05 -7.88
N ILE A 64 -2.29 3.29 -6.93
CA ILE A 64 -2.80 2.25 -6.02
C ILE A 64 -3.50 1.15 -6.82
N GLN A 65 -4.42 1.51 -7.71
CA GLN A 65 -5.17 0.54 -8.51
C GLN A 65 -4.25 -0.31 -9.39
N ALA A 66 -3.29 0.32 -10.07
CA ALA A 66 -2.29 -0.38 -10.88
C ALA A 66 -1.46 -1.35 -10.03
N THR A 67 -0.95 -0.90 -8.87
CA THR A 67 -0.15 -1.72 -7.96
C THR A 67 -0.95 -2.92 -7.43
N ARG A 68 -2.19 -2.70 -7.00
CA ARG A 68 -3.07 -3.77 -6.54
C ARG A 68 -3.30 -4.83 -7.62
N SER A 69 -3.48 -4.42 -8.88
CA SER A 69 -3.69 -5.35 -10.00
C SER A 69 -2.50 -6.30 -10.22
N ILE A 70 -1.29 -5.86 -9.87
CA ILE A 70 -0.06 -6.66 -9.92
C ILE A 70 0.00 -7.58 -8.70
N LEU A 71 -0.19 -7.03 -7.49
CA LEU A 71 -0.08 -7.76 -6.23
C LEU A 71 -1.16 -8.85 -6.07
N GLU A 72 -2.37 -8.61 -6.56
CA GLU A 72 -3.44 -9.63 -6.55
C GLU A 72 -3.12 -10.84 -7.43
N LYS A 73 -2.20 -10.71 -8.40
CA LYS A 73 -1.77 -11.78 -9.31
C LYS A 73 -0.47 -12.45 -8.88
N ARG A 74 0.48 -11.68 -8.36
CA ARG A 74 1.85 -12.14 -8.08
C ARG A 74 2.16 -12.35 -6.61
N GLY A 75 1.31 -11.84 -5.73
CA GLY A 75 1.61 -11.70 -4.31
C GLY A 75 2.58 -10.55 -4.02
N GLY A 76 2.94 -10.39 -2.75
CA GLY A 76 3.83 -9.34 -2.26
C GLY A 76 3.17 -8.39 -1.25
N GLN A 77 3.74 -7.20 -1.09
CA GLN A 77 3.32 -6.25 -0.05
C GLN A 77 3.16 -4.82 -0.60
N LEU A 78 2.10 -4.13 -0.16
CA LEU A 78 1.89 -2.70 -0.38
C LEU A 78 1.96 -1.98 0.97
N ILE A 79 2.79 -0.94 1.07
CA ILE A 79 2.83 -0.02 2.19
C ILE A 79 2.29 1.33 1.70
N ARG A 80 1.26 1.85 2.36
CA ARG A 80 0.62 3.13 2.01
C ARG A 80 0.54 4.09 3.19
N ILE A 81 0.78 5.36 2.94
CA ILE A 81 0.48 6.44 3.89
C ILE A 81 -0.99 6.84 3.70
N GLN A 82 -1.80 6.81 4.75
CA GLN A 82 -3.11 7.46 4.72
C GLN A 82 -2.97 8.93 5.14
N ASN A 83 -3.44 9.83 4.29
CA ASN A 83 -3.33 11.28 4.48
C ASN A 83 -4.61 12.02 4.09
N TRP A 84 -5.76 11.34 4.14
CA TRP A 84 -7.08 11.90 3.83
C TRP A 84 -7.15 12.53 2.43
N ASN A 85 -6.65 11.83 1.42
CA ASN A 85 -6.62 12.27 0.03
C ASN A 85 -5.91 13.62 -0.15
N LYS A 86 -4.75 13.78 0.51
CA LYS A 86 -3.87 14.95 0.39
C LYS A 86 -2.47 14.51 -0.01
N ARG A 87 -1.85 15.24 -0.94
CA ARG A 87 -0.43 15.11 -1.27
C ARG A 87 0.51 15.41 -0.10
N TYR A 88 0.37 16.60 0.49
CA TYR A 88 1.30 17.08 1.52
C TYR A 88 0.91 16.59 2.91
N ILE A 89 1.89 16.11 3.66
CA ILE A 89 1.70 15.76 5.07
C ILE A 89 1.87 17.04 5.89
N ARG A 90 0.77 17.49 6.50
CA ARG A 90 0.75 18.64 7.42
C ARG A 90 0.81 18.17 8.87
N PHE A 91 1.59 18.86 9.70
CA PHE A 91 1.75 18.57 11.13
C PHE A 91 2.19 19.84 11.87
N ARG A 92 2.19 19.82 13.22
CA ARG A 92 2.71 20.93 14.01
C ARG A 92 3.88 20.51 14.90
N VAL A 93 4.80 21.44 15.09
CA VAL A 93 5.87 21.36 16.10
C VAL A 93 5.87 22.67 16.88
N LYS A 94 5.77 22.57 18.22
CA LYS A 94 5.74 23.74 19.11
C LYS A 94 4.72 24.82 18.67
N GLY A 95 3.54 24.40 18.25
CA GLY A 95 2.45 25.29 17.80
C GLY A 95 2.58 25.87 16.39
N LYS A 96 3.69 25.61 15.67
CA LYS A 96 3.91 26.07 14.29
C LYS A 96 3.58 24.96 13.30
N TYR A 97 2.94 25.31 12.19
CA TYR A 97 2.60 24.38 11.13
C TYR A 97 3.77 24.15 10.17
N TYR A 98 3.94 22.89 9.78
CA TYR A 98 4.88 22.43 8.79
C TYR A 98 4.17 21.52 7.80
N SER A 99 4.66 21.50 6.57
CA SER A 99 4.18 20.60 5.51
C SER A 99 5.38 20.08 4.73
N PHE A 100 5.34 18.82 4.30
CA PHE A 100 6.32 18.28 3.37
C PHE A 100 5.68 17.41 2.29
N ASP A 101 6.40 17.24 1.19
CA ASP A 101 6.09 16.30 0.12
C ASP A 101 6.77 14.95 0.43
N PRO A 102 6.01 13.86 0.63
CA PRO A 102 6.57 12.55 0.93
C PRO A 102 7.56 12.02 -0.10
N ASN A 103 7.39 12.33 -1.40
CA ASN A 103 8.30 11.84 -2.44
C ASN A 103 9.72 12.44 -2.32
N GLY A 104 9.86 13.58 -1.64
CA GLY A 104 11.14 14.21 -1.34
C GLY A 104 11.83 13.70 -0.06
N MET A 105 11.13 12.91 0.76
CA MET A 105 11.56 12.64 2.13
C MET A 105 12.75 11.67 2.26
N PHE A 106 13.15 11.01 1.18
CA PHE A 106 14.22 10.00 1.20
C PHE A 106 15.63 10.59 1.14
N THR A 107 15.76 11.91 0.99
CA THR A 107 17.06 12.60 0.96
C THR A 107 17.02 13.80 1.89
N ALA A 108 18.14 14.12 2.54
CA ALA A 108 18.25 15.31 3.37
C ALA A 108 17.92 16.59 2.58
N THR A 109 18.41 16.66 1.33
CA THR A 109 18.12 17.77 0.40
C THR A 109 16.63 17.88 0.08
N GLY A 110 15.95 16.76 -0.17
CA GLY A 110 14.52 16.75 -0.45
C GLY A 110 13.68 17.14 0.77
N ILE A 111 14.02 16.67 1.96
CA ILE A 111 13.39 17.09 3.23
C ILE A 111 13.54 18.61 3.42
N ASP A 112 14.77 19.12 3.37
CA ASP A 112 15.06 20.55 3.56
C ASP A 112 14.34 21.40 2.51
N ARG A 113 14.43 21.01 1.23
CA ARG A 113 13.77 21.70 0.12
C ARG A 113 12.25 21.75 0.32
N SER A 114 11.61 20.63 0.66
CA SER A 114 10.16 20.60 0.89
C SER A 114 9.76 21.48 2.07
N LEU A 115 10.50 21.43 3.18
CA LEU A 115 10.21 22.25 4.37
C LEU A 115 10.41 23.76 4.11
N ARG A 116 11.38 24.15 3.29
CA ARG A 116 11.62 25.56 2.90
C ARG A 116 10.64 26.07 1.86
N LEU A 117 10.28 25.25 0.88
CA LEU A 117 9.32 25.65 -0.16
C LEU A 117 7.89 25.77 0.39
N MET A 118 7.56 24.96 1.41
CA MET A 118 6.21 24.88 1.97
C MET A 118 6.06 25.59 3.32
N GLY A 119 7.10 26.28 3.81
CA GLY A 119 7.10 26.95 5.11
C GLY A 119 8.47 27.52 5.53
N ARG A 120 8.67 27.78 6.83
CA ARG A 120 9.98 28.12 7.40
C ARG A 120 10.63 26.84 7.94
N TYR A 121 11.81 26.49 7.44
CA TYR A 121 12.59 25.35 7.93
C TYR A 121 12.82 25.41 9.45
N HIS A 122 12.73 24.26 10.14
CA HIS A 122 13.09 24.11 11.54
C HIS A 122 13.71 22.72 11.79
N PRO A 123 14.82 22.58 12.52
CA PRO A 123 15.50 21.29 12.72
C PRO A 123 14.60 20.21 13.33
N ASP A 124 13.78 20.56 14.32
CA ASP A 124 12.83 19.63 14.95
C ASP A 124 11.72 19.13 14.00
N ALA A 125 11.52 19.76 12.85
CA ALA A 125 10.57 19.34 11.82
C ALA A 125 11.19 18.40 10.77
N ALA A 126 12.53 18.26 10.77
CA ALA A 126 13.28 17.40 9.86
C ALA A 126 13.73 16.08 10.50
N ARG A 127 13.18 15.73 11.66
CA ARG A 127 13.50 14.54 12.46
C ARG A 127 12.31 13.60 12.58
#